data_AF-A0A915PCX6-F1
#
_entry.id   AF-A0A915PCX6-F1
#
_cell.length_a   1.000
_cell.length_b   1.000
_cell.length_c   1.000
_cell.angle_alpha   90.00
_cell.angle_beta   90.00
_cell.angle_gamma   90.00
#
_symmetry.space_group_name_H-M   'P 1'
#
loop_
_entity.id
_entity.type
_entity.pdbx_description
1 polymer ?
#
loop_
_entity_poly.entity_id
_entity_poly.type
_entity_poly.pdbx_seq_one_letter_code
_entity_poly.pdbx_strand_id
1 'polypeptide(L)'
;MSDEQFNALSILRPGRTFVHCGQKYKVLKQIWLGPFSEVMVVREVNTNEQFAMKIEKTKDPQKSVLKLDVFVLREFEKTKMLGIPQLIGQGRTREIKYLIMQLLGPDLGKLRRSLPGKKFNLTTALRLSLQTLDRIETLHNTGWLSRDIKANNFAIGLKNDSQTVYIIDFGFARRFRDRDGNFYQPRSSAALMGSIYYSSLAAHAFKDQCRKDDIESWFYMVCEFIKGLLPWANADPRDDYMLIGEWKRYARGSGRYELLKGVPEEFDKILEIIDNTN
;
A
#
# COMPACT_ATOMS: atom_id res chain seq x y z
N MET A 1 -4.20 -27.35 37.01
CA MET A 1 -3.17 -27.26 35.95
C MET A 1 -3.88 -27.38 34.62
N SER A 2 -4.22 -26.26 34.00
CA SER A 2 -4.67 -26.24 32.61
C SER A 2 -4.62 -24.82 32.08
N ASP A 3 -4.07 -24.73 30.87
CA ASP A 3 -4.24 -23.66 29.89
C ASP A 3 -3.46 -22.35 30.09
N GLU A 4 -2.14 -22.48 30.18
CA GLU A 4 -1.26 -21.51 29.51
C GLU A 4 -1.46 -21.66 27.99
N GLN A 5 -2.33 -20.83 27.42
CA GLN A 5 -2.33 -20.57 25.99
C GLN A 5 -0.94 -20.08 25.58
N PHE A 6 -0.13 -20.99 25.03
CA PHE A 6 1.15 -20.68 24.40
C PHE A 6 0.91 -19.68 23.27
N ASN A 7 1.16 -18.40 23.59
CA ASN A 7 0.98 -17.30 22.67
C ASN A 7 2.14 -17.34 21.67
N ALA A 8 1.87 -17.71 20.42
CA ALA A 8 2.82 -17.72 19.29
C ALA A 8 3.48 -16.34 19.02
N LEU A 9 3.01 -15.27 19.68
CA LEU A 9 3.63 -13.94 19.70
C LEU A 9 4.74 -13.79 20.76
N SER A 10 5.11 -14.84 21.50
CA SER A 10 6.13 -14.79 22.55
C SER A 10 7.56 -14.64 22.02
N ILE A 11 7.83 -15.08 20.78
CA ILE A 11 9.18 -15.14 20.19
C ILE A 11 9.64 -13.78 19.62
N LEU A 12 8.73 -12.93 19.15
CA LEU A 12 9.05 -11.65 18.50
C LEU A 12 8.57 -10.42 19.27
N ARG A 13 8.61 -10.48 20.60
CA ARG A 13 8.37 -9.28 21.42
C ARG A 13 9.59 -8.34 21.38
N PRO A 14 9.38 -7.01 21.52
CA PRO A 14 10.45 -6.06 21.77
C PRO A 14 11.46 -6.60 22.79
N GLY A 15 12.75 -6.54 22.45
CA GLY A 15 13.85 -7.05 23.27
C GLY A 15 14.33 -8.46 22.90
N ARG A 16 13.50 -9.31 22.27
CA ARG A 16 13.90 -10.66 21.86
C ARG A 16 14.85 -10.66 20.66
N THR A 17 15.66 -11.70 20.54
CA THR A 17 16.55 -11.92 19.40
C THR A 17 16.21 -13.21 18.66
N PHE A 18 16.37 -13.19 17.33
CA PHE A 18 16.21 -14.35 16.47
C PHE A 18 17.37 -14.44 15.48
N VAL A 19 17.55 -15.59 14.84
CA VAL A 19 18.58 -15.82 13.83
C VAL A 19 17.92 -16.04 12.47
N HIS A 20 18.42 -15.35 11.46
CA HIS A 20 18.04 -15.51 10.06
C HIS A 20 19.32 -15.67 9.24
N CYS A 21 19.47 -16.77 8.50
CA CYS A 21 20.63 -17.05 7.65
C CYS A 21 22.02 -16.88 8.32
N GLY A 22 22.10 -17.17 9.63
CA GLY A 22 23.32 -17.01 10.41
C GLY A 22 23.53 -15.61 11.00
N GLN A 23 22.72 -14.62 10.62
CA GLN A 23 22.75 -13.27 11.22
C GLN A 23 21.77 -13.19 12.38
N LYS A 24 22.18 -12.53 13.46
CA LYS A 24 21.36 -12.33 14.66
C LYS A 24 20.66 -10.98 14.59
N TYR A 25 19.34 -10.98 14.76
CA TYR A 25 18.49 -9.79 14.78
C TYR A 25 17.86 -9.62 16.15
N LYS A 26 17.68 -8.37 16.59
CA LYS A 26 16.94 -7.99 17.79
C LYS A 26 15.66 -7.24 17.40
N VAL A 27 14.52 -7.66 17.92
CA VAL A 27 13.26 -6.92 17.78
C VAL A 27 13.32 -5.68 18.67
N LEU A 28 13.08 -4.51 18.09
CA LEU A 28 13.14 -3.24 18.82
C LEU A 28 11.76 -2.76 19.24
N LYS A 29 10.83 -2.61 18.29
CA LYS A 29 9.48 -2.10 18.55
C LYS A 29 8.53 -2.48 17.44
N GLN A 30 7.24 -2.58 17.77
CA GLN A 30 6.18 -2.65 16.77
C GLN A 30 5.88 -1.24 16.25
N ILE A 31 5.74 -1.11 14.93
CA ILE A 31 5.42 0.16 14.26
C ILE A 31 4.07 0.14 13.55
N TRP A 32 3.52 -1.06 13.30
CA TRP A 32 2.20 -1.19 12.72
C TRP A 32 1.51 -2.51 13.14
N LEU A 33 0.20 -2.44 13.32
CA LEU A 33 -0.70 -3.55 13.55
C LEU A 33 -1.86 -3.41 12.56
N GLY A 34 -2.17 -4.46 11.81
CA GLY A 34 -3.40 -4.47 11.04
C GLY A 34 -3.95 -5.86 10.84
N PRO A 35 -4.96 -6.01 9.96
CA PRO A 35 -5.80 -7.20 9.94
C PRO A 35 -5.06 -8.46 9.51
N PHE A 36 -4.08 -8.33 8.60
CA PHE A 36 -3.38 -9.47 8.00
C PHE A 36 -1.94 -9.64 8.46
N SER A 37 -1.31 -8.58 8.97
CA SER A 37 0.11 -8.61 9.33
C SER A 37 0.43 -7.64 10.46
N GLU A 38 1.64 -7.76 10.98
CA GLU A 38 2.24 -6.81 11.91
C GLU A 38 3.59 -6.38 11.36
N VAL A 39 4.00 -5.13 11.62
CA VAL A 39 5.31 -4.64 11.21
C VAL A 39 6.09 -4.19 12.43
N MET A 40 7.32 -4.67 12.52
CA MET A 40 8.25 -4.36 13.60
C MET A 40 9.55 -3.79 13.05
N VAL A 41 10.21 -2.94 13.84
CA VAL A 41 11.60 -2.58 13.60
C VAL A 41 12.47 -3.66 14.22
N VAL A 42 13.38 -4.21 13.43
CA VAL A 42 14.41 -5.13 13.87
C VAL A 42 15.78 -4.52 13.62
N ARG A 43 16.78 -4.97 14.38
CA ARG A 43 18.15 -4.50 14.26
C ARG A 43 19.10 -5.67 14.17
N GLU A 44 19.91 -5.72 13.13
CA GLU A 44 20.99 -6.69 13.05
C GLU A 44 22.04 -6.37 14.14
N VAL A 45 22.42 -7.38 14.93
CA VAL A 45 23.24 -7.18 16.13
C VAL A 45 24.68 -6.77 15.79
N ASN A 46 25.24 -7.29 14.70
CA ASN A 46 26.65 -7.06 14.34
C ASN A 46 26.86 -5.70 13.67
N THR A 47 25.99 -5.31 12.76
CA THR A 47 26.08 -4.05 12.00
C THR A 47 25.37 -2.90 12.69
N ASN A 48 24.49 -3.19 13.66
CA ASN A 48 23.58 -2.23 14.30
C ASN A 48 22.59 -1.56 13.33
N GLU A 49 22.48 -2.07 12.09
CA GLU A 49 21.56 -1.57 11.07
C GLU A 49 20.11 -1.97 11.38
N GLN A 50 19.17 -1.08 11.06
CA GLN A 50 17.75 -1.28 11.34
C GLN A 50 16.95 -1.58 10.07
N PHE A 51 16.03 -2.53 10.19
CA PHE A 51 15.17 -3.02 9.12
C PHE A 51 13.71 -3.07 9.57
N ALA A 52 12.80 -3.12 8.61
CA ALA A 52 11.40 -3.44 8.86
C ALA A 52 11.18 -4.96 8.69
N MET A 53 10.54 -5.59 9.67
CA MET A 53 10.12 -6.99 9.59
C MET A 53 8.60 -7.04 9.57
N LYS A 54 8.02 -7.50 8.45
CA LYS A 54 6.58 -7.74 8.31
C LYS A 54 6.32 -9.22 8.60
N ILE A 55 5.37 -9.50 9.49
CA ILE A 55 5.04 -10.85 9.93
C ILE A 55 3.56 -11.19 9.69
N GLU A 56 3.28 -12.46 9.43
CA GLU A 56 1.95 -13.03 9.28
C GLU A 56 1.89 -14.34 10.07
N LYS A 57 0.77 -14.62 10.76
CA LYS A 57 0.57 -15.89 11.46
C LYS A 57 0.48 -17.07 10.47
N THR A 58 1.08 -18.19 10.82
CA THR A 58 1.00 -19.42 10.01
C THR A 58 -0.28 -20.20 10.27
N LYS A 59 -0.76 -20.23 11.53
CA LYS A 59 -2.01 -20.88 11.92
C LYS A 59 -3.18 -19.90 11.87
N ASP A 60 -4.28 -20.34 11.28
CA ASP A 60 -5.56 -19.61 11.15
C ASP A 60 -5.41 -18.13 10.77
N PRO A 61 -4.65 -17.78 9.72
CA PRO A 61 -4.59 -16.40 9.26
C PRO A 61 -5.93 -15.98 8.66
N GLN A 62 -6.41 -14.78 8.98
CA GLN A 62 -7.60 -14.20 8.34
C GLN A 62 -7.45 -14.17 6.80
N LYS A 63 -6.23 -13.88 6.33
CA LYS A 63 -5.83 -14.03 4.93
C LYS A 63 -4.31 -14.11 4.83
N SER A 64 -3.79 -15.02 4.00
CA SER A 64 -2.36 -15.13 3.75
C SER A 64 -1.95 -14.30 2.53
N VAL A 65 -1.23 -13.20 2.77
CA VAL A 65 -0.88 -12.20 1.74
C VAL A 65 0.61 -11.88 1.68
N LEU A 66 1.40 -12.23 2.71
CA LEU A 66 2.82 -11.87 2.80
C LEU A 66 3.66 -12.40 1.63
N LYS A 67 3.24 -13.53 1.02
CA LYS A 67 3.92 -14.07 -0.17
C LYS A 67 3.89 -13.10 -1.35
N LEU A 68 2.87 -12.25 -1.45
CA LEU A 68 2.72 -11.28 -2.53
C LEU A 68 3.76 -10.17 -2.39
N ASP A 69 4.00 -9.68 -1.16
CA ASP A 69 5.10 -8.76 -0.88
C ASP A 69 6.44 -9.34 -1.34
N VAL A 70 6.73 -10.60 -0.97
CA VAL A 70 7.96 -11.27 -1.39
C VAL A 70 8.05 -11.39 -2.91
N PHE A 71 6.99 -11.81 -3.59
CA PHE A 71 7.01 -11.99 -5.04
C PHE A 71 7.25 -10.68 -5.77
N VAL A 72 6.55 -9.61 -5.39
CA VAL A 72 6.73 -8.30 -6.01
C VAL A 72 8.12 -7.76 -5.74
N LEU A 73 8.59 -7.77 -4.48
CA LEU A 73 9.91 -7.22 -4.13
C LEU A 73 11.07 -7.97 -4.84
N ARG A 74 10.92 -9.28 -5.08
CA ARG A 74 11.91 -10.07 -5.82
C ARG A 74 12.05 -9.68 -7.30
N GLU A 75 11.00 -9.16 -7.92
CA GLU A 75 11.10 -8.67 -9.31
C GLU A 75 12.08 -7.48 -9.43
N PHE A 76 12.34 -6.76 -8.33
CA PHE A 76 13.22 -5.60 -8.28
C PHE A 76 14.59 -5.85 -7.61
N GLU A 77 14.82 -7.05 -7.08
CA GLU A 77 16.02 -7.38 -6.29
C GLU A 77 17.33 -7.17 -7.08
N LYS A 78 17.30 -7.46 -8.38
CA LYS A 78 18.47 -7.28 -9.27
C LYS A 78 18.65 -5.85 -9.77
N THR A 79 17.56 -5.13 -9.99
CA THR A 79 17.59 -3.79 -10.60
C THR A 79 17.76 -2.68 -9.57
N LYS A 80 17.47 -2.95 -8.29
CA LYS A 80 17.51 -1.96 -7.19
C LYS A 80 16.79 -0.67 -7.54
N MET A 81 15.59 -0.81 -8.10
CA MET A 81 14.81 0.30 -8.64
C MET A 81 14.49 1.33 -7.54
N LEU A 82 14.70 2.62 -7.84
CA LEU A 82 14.50 3.75 -6.92
C LEU A 82 13.06 3.84 -6.39
N GLY A 83 12.88 3.73 -5.07
CA GLY A 83 11.55 3.81 -4.45
C GLY A 83 10.80 2.47 -4.42
N ILE A 84 11.51 1.37 -4.63
CA ILE A 84 11.09 0.03 -4.17
C ILE A 84 11.96 -0.35 -2.96
N PRO A 85 11.37 -0.77 -1.82
CA PRO A 85 12.14 -1.20 -0.66
C PRO A 85 13.00 -2.42 -1.00
N GLN A 86 14.23 -2.46 -0.50
CA GLN A 86 15.07 -3.65 -0.70
C GLN A 86 14.58 -4.81 0.17
N LEU A 87 14.44 -6.00 -0.42
CA LEU A 87 14.23 -7.25 0.31
C LEU A 87 15.57 -7.69 0.90
N ILE A 88 15.63 -7.85 2.23
CA ILE A 88 16.83 -8.26 2.95
C ILE A 88 16.80 -9.76 3.23
N GLY A 89 15.62 -10.28 3.55
CA GLY A 89 15.46 -11.69 3.87
C GLY A 89 14.00 -12.09 3.98
N GLN A 90 13.75 -13.40 3.96
CA GLN A 90 12.43 -13.93 4.24
C GLN A 90 12.53 -15.32 4.85
N GLY A 91 11.52 -15.69 5.63
CA GLY A 91 11.51 -17.00 6.25
C GLY A 91 10.16 -17.38 6.79
N ARG A 92 10.14 -18.60 7.33
CA ARG A 92 8.95 -19.21 7.92
C ARG A 92 9.37 -20.04 9.12
N THR A 93 8.58 -19.94 10.18
CA THR A 93 8.60 -20.85 11.32
C THR A 93 7.28 -21.62 11.36
N ARG A 94 7.11 -22.48 12.37
CA ARG A 94 5.81 -23.13 12.62
C ARG A 94 4.71 -22.12 12.95
N GLU A 95 5.08 -20.96 13.50
CA GLU A 95 4.16 -19.98 14.05
C GLU A 95 3.90 -18.81 13.12
N ILE A 96 4.91 -18.38 12.35
CA ILE A 96 4.85 -17.18 11.53
C ILE A 96 5.53 -17.36 10.17
N LYS A 97 5.12 -16.53 9.21
CA LYS A 97 5.89 -16.18 8.02
C LYS A 97 6.40 -14.75 8.22
N TYR A 98 7.58 -14.45 7.69
CA TYR A 98 8.14 -13.11 7.79
C TYR A 98 8.96 -12.75 6.55
N LEU A 99 9.04 -11.45 6.30
CA LEU A 99 10.05 -10.83 5.46
C LEU A 99 10.75 -9.73 6.24
N ILE A 100 12.02 -9.51 5.93
CA ILE A 100 12.85 -8.41 6.41
C ILE A 100 13.14 -7.55 5.19
N MET A 101 12.85 -6.26 5.28
CA MET A 101 13.04 -5.29 4.20
C MET A 101 13.63 -3.98 4.74
N GLN A 102 14.10 -3.14 3.82
CA GLN A 102 14.55 -1.79 4.11
C GLN A 102 13.57 -1.06 5.05
N LEU A 103 14.09 -0.49 6.14
CA LEU A 103 13.30 0.38 7.00
C LEU A 103 13.12 1.74 6.33
N LEU A 104 11.88 2.22 6.30
CA LEU A 104 11.50 3.51 5.73
C LEU A 104 11.01 4.49 6.81
N GLY A 105 10.83 5.74 6.42
CA GLY A 105 10.24 6.78 7.23
C GLY A 105 8.70 6.67 7.34
N PRO A 106 8.05 7.73 7.84
CA PRO A 106 6.59 7.79 7.93
C PRO A 106 5.90 7.64 6.56
N ASP A 107 4.72 7.03 6.56
CA ASP A 107 3.86 6.99 5.38
C ASP A 107 3.24 8.37 5.06
N LEU A 108 2.89 8.60 3.80
CA LEU A 108 2.32 9.87 3.35
C LEU A 108 0.97 10.16 4.02
N GLY A 109 0.22 9.11 4.40
CA GLY A 109 -1.01 9.26 5.17
C GLY A 109 -0.76 9.85 6.56
N LYS A 110 0.25 9.35 7.27
CA LYS A 110 0.68 9.86 8.57
C LYS A 110 1.21 11.28 8.47
N LEU A 111 2.06 11.57 7.48
CA LEU A 111 2.56 12.92 7.23
C LEU A 111 1.42 13.90 6.96
N ARG A 112 0.51 13.57 6.02
CA ARG A 112 -0.65 14.40 5.69
C ARG A 112 -1.51 14.70 6.92
N ARG A 113 -1.85 13.67 7.71
CA ARG A 113 -2.71 13.82 8.90
C ARG A 113 -2.07 14.67 10.01
N SER A 114 -0.74 14.78 10.04
CA SER A 114 -0.04 15.64 11.00
C SER A 114 -0.02 17.13 10.60
N LEU A 115 -0.41 17.48 9.38
CA LEU A 115 -0.43 18.86 8.89
C LEU A 115 -1.76 19.56 9.15
N PRO A 116 -1.78 20.90 9.24
CA PRO A 116 -3.01 21.68 9.34
C PRO A 116 -4.00 21.36 8.21
N GLY A 117 -5.28 21.22 8.56
CA GLY A 117 -6.33 20.83 7.60
C GLY A 117 -6.16 19.44 7.01
N LYS A 118 -5.23 18.62 7.54
CA LYS A 118 -4.90 17.28 7.05
C LYS A 118 -4.62 17.28 5.55
N LYS A 119 -3.90 18.28 5.05
CA LYS A 119 -3.54 18.41 3.62
C LYS A 119 -2.10 18.83 3.45
N PHE A 120 -1.54 18.54 2.29
CA PHE A 120 -0.28 19.14 1.86
C PHE A 120 -0.56 20.50 1.24
N ASN A 121 0.45 21.38 1.23
CA ASN A 121 0.40 22.52 0.31
C ASN A 121 0.48 22.00 -1.14
N LEU A 122 0.08 22.83 -2.10
CA LEU A 122 -0.05 22.41 -3.49
C LEU A 122 1.29 21.91 -4.07
N THR A 123 2.40 22.61 -3.83
CA THR A 123 3.72 22.21 -4.33
C THR A 123 4.15 20.84 -3.83
N THR A 124 3.97 20.56 -2.54
CA THR A 124 4.26 19.25 -1.95
C THR A 124 3.31 18.20 -2.50
N ALA A 125 2.00 18.48 -2.60
CA ALA A 125 1.02 17.55 -3.14
C ALA A 125 1.36 17.12 -4.57
N LEU A 126 1.74 18.07 -5.45
CA LEU A 126 2.10 17.79 -6.84
C LEU A 126 3.42 17.03 -6.97
N ARG A 127 4.43 17.34 -6.16
CA ARG A 127 5.69 16.57 -6.16
C ARG A 127 5.48 15.14 -5.68
N LEU A 128 4.64 14.95 -4.65
CA LEU A 128 4.27 13.62 -4.17
C LEU A 128 3.40 12.87 -5.19
N SER A 129 2.50 13.54 -5.90
CA SER A 129 1.66 12.91 -6.92
C SER A 129 2.50 12.36 -8.07
N LEU A 130 3.49 13.11 -8.55
CA LEU A 130 4.43 12.66 -9.58
C LEU A 130 5.20 11.41 -9.12
N GLN A 131 5.86 11.47 -7.96
CA GLN A 131 6.61 10.31 -7.48
C GLN A 131 5.73 9.08 -7.24
N THR A 132 4.53 9.24 -6.67
CA THR A 132 3.63 8.10 -6.45
C THR A 132 3.13 7.51 -7.76
N LEU A 133 2.89 8.33 -8.79
CA LEU A 133 2.54 7.87 -10.14
C LEU A 133 3.69 7.07 -10.75
N ASP A 134 4.94 7.55 -10.66
CA ASP A 134 6.13 6.84 -11.14
C ASP A 134 6.28 5.46 -10.48
N ARG A 135 5.94 5.33 -9.18
CA ARG A 135 5.97 4.03 -8.48
C ARG A 135 4.90 3.08 -8.99
N ILE A 136 3.70 3.59 -9.28
CA ILE A 136 2.61 2.79 -9.85
C ILE A 136 3.02 2.30 -11.24
N GLU A 137 3.55 3.18 -12.08
CA GLU A 137 4.06 2.82 -13.41
C GLU A 137 5.17 1.77 -13.30
N THR A 138 6.12 1.95 -12.40
CA THR A 138 7.21 0.98 -12.19
C THR A 138 6.66 -0.40 -11.80
N LEU A 139 5.67 -0.45 -10.91
CA LEU A 139 5.01 -1.71 -10.55
C LEU A 139 4.31 -2.33 -11.77
N HIS A 140 3.54 -1.53 -12.52
CA HIS A 140 2.82 -1.98 -13.71
C HIS A 140 3.76 -2.52 -14.79
N ASN A 141 4.94 -1.93 -14.94
CA ASN A 141 5.96 -2.38 -15.89
C ASN A 141 6.50 -3.78 -15.57
N THR A 142 6.39 -4.25 -14.33
CA THR A 142 6.70 -5.65 -13.96
C THR A 142 5.52 -6.61 -14.11
N GLY A 143 4.37 -6.14 -14.60
CA GLY A 143 3.18 -6.95 -14.82
C GLY A 143 2.29 -7.15 -13.60
N TRP A 144 2.46 -6.31 -12.56
CA TRP A 144 1.68 -6.34 -11.32
C TRP A 144 0.78 -5.11 -11.20
N LEU A 145 -0.41 -5.31 -10.64
CA LEU A 145 -1.30 -4.27 -10.12
C LEU A 145 -1.11 -4.19 -8.61
N SER A 146 -1.29 -3.00 -8.03
CA SER A 146 -1.32 -2.82 -6.57
C SER A 146 -2.67 -3.22 -5.99
N ARG A 147 -3.75 -2.64 -6.54
CA ARG A 147 -5.14 -2.77 -6.08
C ARG A 147 -5.44 -2.21 -4.68
N ASP A 148 -4.48 -1.54 -4.05
CA ASP A 148 -4.66 -0.84 -2.77
C ASP A 148 -3.86 0.48 -2.75
N ILE A 149 -4.04 1.32 -3.77
CA ILE A 149 -3.40 2.63 -3.85
C ILE A 149 -4.03 3.59 -2.82
N LYS A 150 -3.23 4.02 -1.85
CA LYS A 150 -3.59 5.00 -0.82
C LYS A 150 -2.33 5.62 -0.22
N ALA A 151 -2.50 6.76 0.45
CA ALA A 151 -1.41 7.49 1.09
C ALA A 151 -0.58 6.65 2.08
N ASN A 152 -1.23 5.72 2.79
CA ASN A 152 -0.58 4.85 3.77
C ASN A 152 0.34 3.78 3.15
N ASN A 153 0.18 3.49 1.86
CA ASN A 153 1.00 2.53 1.11
C ASN A 153 2.15 3.21 0.36
N PHE A 154 2.41 4.49 0.66
CA PHE A 154 3.59 5.20 0.21
C PHE A 154 4.32 5.77 1.43
N ALA A 155 5.63 5.60 1.50
CA ALA A 155 6.46 6.10 2.60
C ALA A 155 7.68 6.84 2.09
N ILE A 156 8.17 7.81 2.86
CA ILE A 156 9.44 8.49 2.51
C ILE A 156 10.64 7.64 2.95
N GLY A 157 11.78 7.82 2.29
CA GLY A 157 13.04 7.26 2.76
C GLY A 157 13.50 7.82 4.11
N LEU A 158 14.59 7.29 4.64
CA LEU A 158 15.20 7.74 5.90
C LEU A 158 16.44 8.60 5.64
N LYS A 159 16.73 9.53 6.56
CA LYS A 159 17.95 10.35 6.57
C LYS A 159 18.16 11.04 5.21
N ASN A 160 19.26 10.73 4.51
CA ASN A 160 19.63 11.35 3.23
C ASN A 160 18.70 10.98 2.07
N ASP A 161 17.85 9.98 2.25
CA ASP A 161 16.89 9.49 1.26
C ASP A 161 15.45 9.97 1.54
N SER A 162 15.27 10.92 2.47
CA SER A 162 13.94 11.40 2.88
C SER A 162 13.15 12.14 1.80
N GLN A 163 13.76 12.45 0.65
CA GLN A 163 13.10 13.07 -0.50
C GLN A 163 12.52 12.05 -1.49
N THR A 164 12.88 10.77 -1.32
CA THR A 164 12.40 9.67 -2.16
C THR A 164 11.13 9.08 -1.57
N VAL A 165 10.09 8.95 -2.39
CA VAL A 165 8.88 8.18 -2.04
C VAL A 165 9.05 6.73 -2.46
N TYR A 166 8.61 5.82 -1.60
CA TYR A 166 8.61 4.38 -1.78
C TYR A 166 7.18 3.86 -1.81
N ILE A 167 6.88 2.90 -2.69
CA ILE A 167 5.64 2.12 -2.61
C ILE A 167 5.86 0.89 -1.72
N ILE A 168 4.90 0.63 -0.83
CA ILE A 168 4.93 -0.47 0.13
C ILE A 168 3.60 -1.21 0.15
N ASP A 169 3.58 -2.35 0.83
CA ASP A 169 2.40 -3.20 1.06
C ASP A 169 1.74 -3.72 -0.22
N PHE A 170 2.18 -4.89 -0.66
CA PHE A 170 1.68 -5.55 -1.86
C PHE A 170 0.68 -6.68 -1.51
N GLY A 171 0.07 -6.64 -0.32
CA GLY A 171 -0.83 -7.70 0.15
C GLY A 171 -2.10 -7.89 -0.69
N PHE A 172 -2.45 -6.90 -1.51
CA PHE A 172 -3.55 -6.98 -2.49
C PHE A 172 -3.07 -7.08 -3.93
N ALA A 173 -1.76 -7.09 -4.17
CA ALA A 173 -1.21 -7.07 -5.51
C ALA A 173 -1.66 -8.27 -6.33
N ARG A 174 -1.77 -8.07 -7.64
CA ARG A 174 -2.15 -9.14 -8.56
C ARG A 174 -1.44 -8.99 -9.89
N ARG A 175 -0.94 -10.11 -10.40
CA ARG A 175 -0.33 -10.17 -11.71
C ARG A 175 -1.40 -10.06 -12.81
N PHE A 176 -1.21 -9.14 -13.77
CA PHE A 176 -2.12 -8.94 -14.90
C PHE A 176 -1.54 -9.42 -16.23
N ARG A 177 -0.22 -9.65 -16.29
CA ARG A 177 0.47 -10.27 -17.43
C ARG A 177 1.59 -11.19 -16.99
N ASP A 178 1.92 -12.19 -17.80
CA ASP A 178 3.02 -13.12 -17.54
C ASP A 178 4.40 -12.47 -17.84
N ARG A 179 5.47 -13.28 -17.86
CA ARG A 179 6.86 -12.81 -18.11
C ARG A 179 7.11 -12.55 -19.59
N ASP A 180 6.33 -13.18 -20.46
CA ASP A 180 6.42 -13.07 -21.91
C ASP A 180 5.56 -11.90 -22.44
N GLY A 181 4.81 -11.25 -21.55
CA GLY A 181 3.99 -10.08 -21.83
C GLY A 181 2.52 -10.40 -22.14
N ASN A 182 2.11 -11.67 -22.08
CA ASN A 182 0.74 -12.06 -22.36
C ASN A 182 -0.18 -11.68 -21.20
N PHE A 183 -1.29 -11.02 -21.52
CA PHE A 183 -2.29 -10.63 -20.53
C PHE A 183 -3.08 -11.84 -20.04
N TYR A 184 -3.28 -11.91 -18.72
CA TYR A 184 -4.23 -12.87 -18.15
C TYR A 184 -5.66 -12.43 -18.47
N GLN A 185 -6.53 -13.41 -18.76
CA GLN A 185 -7.94 -13.12 -18.98
C GLN A 185 -8.59 -12.51 -17.74
N PRO A 186 -9.37 -11.43 -17.88
CA PRO A 186 -10.14 -10.86 -16.78
C PRO A 186 -11.06 -11.89 -16.16
N ARG A 187 -11.18 -11.89 -14.83
CA ARG A 187 -12.20 -12.68 -14.13
C ARG A 187 -13.59 -12.14 -14.45
N SER A 188 -14.59 -13.02 -14.47
CA SER A 188 -15.99 -12.63 -14.64
C SER A 188 -16.49 -11.73 -13.49
N SER A 189 -15.91 -11.87 -12.30
CA SER A 189 -16.17 -11.01 -11.14
C SER A 189 -14.97 -10.97 -10.19
N ALA A 190 -14.90 -9.93 -9.39
CA ALA A 190 -13.91 -9.74 -8.35
C ALA A 190 -14.53 -9.11 -7.11
N ALA A 191 -14.13 -9.59 -5.92
CA ALA A 191 -14.55 -8.98 -4.67
C ALA A 191 -13.99 -7.54 -4.53
N LEU A 192 -14.82 -6.63 -4.04
CA LEU A 192 -14.39 -5.31 -3.59
C LEU A 192 -13.40 -5.49 -2.43
N MET A 193 -12.15 -5.10 -2.63
CA MET A 193 -11.06 -5.32 -1.69
C MET A 193 -10.05 -4.17 -1.72
N GLY A 194 -9.13 -4.17 -0.75
CA GLY A 194 -8.27 -3.03 -0.51
C GLY A 194 -9.06 -1.92 0.20
N SER A 195 -8.63 -0.68 -0.01
CA SER A 195 -9.20 0.49 0.66
C SER A 195 -10.36 1.05 -0.13
N ILE A 196 -11.58 0.61 0.21
CA ILE A 196 -12.86 1.00 -0.41
C ILE A 196 -13.00 2.53 -0.59
N TYR A 197 -12.46 3.29 0.36
CA TYR A 197 -12.42 4.75 0.31
C TYR A 197 -11.78 5.29 -0.99
N TYR A 198 -10.70 4.65 -1.48
CA TYR A 198 -9.99 5.04 -2.71
C TYR A 198 -10.28 4.11 -3.89
N SER A 199 -11.04 3.03 -3.72
CA SER A 199 -11.25 2.04 -4.80
C SER A 199 -11.94 2.63 -6.03
N SER A 200 -11.62 2.12 -7.22
CA SER A 200 -12.20 2.58 -8.48
C SER A 200 -13.70 2.25 -8.61
N LEU A 201 -14.36 2.89 -9.57
CA LEU A 201 -15.72 2.55 -9.97
C LEU A 201 -15.86 1.09 -10.44
N ALA A 202 -14.85 0.54 -11.13
CA ALA A 202 -14.87 -0.85 -11.56
C ALA A 202 -14.83 -1.81 -10.36
N ALA A 203 -14.04 -1.50 -9.33
CA ALA A 203 -14.01 -2.28 -8.10
C ALA A 203 -15.37 -2.24 -7.37
N HIS A 204 -16.02 -1.07 -7.31
CA HIS A 204 -17.39 -0.90 -6.79
C HIS A 204 -18.45 -1.66 -7.62
N ALA A 205 -18.17 -1.93 -8.88
CA ALA A 205 -19.01 -2.75 -9.76
C ALA A 205 -18.62 -4.23 -9.76
N PHE A 206 -17.76 -4.68 -8.83
CA PHE A 206 -17.26 -6.06 -8.73
C PHE A 206 -16.59 -6.57 -10.01
N LYS A 207 -16.05 -5.67 -10.83
CA LYS A 207 -15.30 -6.01 -12.04
C LYS A 207 -13.85 -6.33 -11.71
N ASP A 208 -13.25 -7.13 -12.57
CA ASP A 208 -11.83 -7.44 -12.43
C ASP A 208 -10.98 -6.21 -12.70
N GLN A 209 -10.13 -5.85 -11.73
CA GLN A 209 -9.36 -4.61 -11.79
C GLN A 209 -8.20 -4.73 -12.81
N CYS A 210 -7.93 -3.62 -13.49
CA CYS A 210 -6.82 -3.41 -14.42
C CYS A 210 -5.95 -2.21 -13.98
N ARG A 211 -5.02 -1.79 -14.84
CA ARG A 211 -4.09 -0.67 -14.56
C ARG A 211 -4.81 0.66 -14.30
N LYS A 212 -5.87 0.93 -15.06
CA LYS A 212 -6.71 2.14 -14.90
C LYS A 212 -7.25 2.28 -13.48
N ASP A 213 -7.58 1.17 -12.81
CA ASP A 213 -8.15 1.20 -11.46
C ASP A 213 -7.16 1.67 -10.40
N ASP A 214 -5.87 1.35 -10.56
CA ASP A 214 -4.81 1.89 -9.70
C ASP A 214 -4.66 3.41 -9.94
N ILE A 215 -4.80 3.88 -11.18
CA ILE A 215 -4.72 5.31 -11.55
C ILE A 215 -5.94 6.09 -11.06
N GLU A 216 -7.15 5.51 -11.12
CA GLU A 216 -8.35 6.12 -10.55
C GLU A 216 -8.22 6.26 -9.02
N SER A 217 -7.68 5.23 -8.37
CA SER A 217 -7.40 5.25 -6.93
C SER A 217 -6.33 6.31 -6.58
N TRP A 218 -5.28 6.44 -7.40
CA TRP A 218 -4.27 7.51 -7.30
C TRP A 218 -4.90 8.90 -7.44
N PHE A 219 -5.82 9.08 -8.40
CA PHE A 219 -6.51 10.36 -8.59
C PHE A 219 -7.26 10.80 -7.32
N TYR A 220 -8.03 9.90 -6.71
CA TYR A 220 -8.72 10.19 -5.44
C TYR A 220 -7.73 10.49 -4.31
N MET A 221 -6.63 9.74 -4.21
CA MET A 221 -5.58 10.00 -3.23
C MET A 221 -4.97 11.41 -3.39
N VAL A 222 -4.69 11.85 -4.62
CA VAL A 222 -4.10 13.17 -4.88
C VAL A 222 -5.11 14.30 -4.65
N CYS A 223 -6.39 14.09 -5.00
CA CYS A 223 -7.44 15.04 -4.62
C CYS A 223 -7.48 15.22 -3.09
N GLU A 224 -7.33 14.14 -2.32
CA GLU A 224 -7.26 14.21 -0.86
C GLU A 224 -5.97 14.90 -0.36
N PHE A 225 -4.83 14.72 -1.04
CA PHE A 225 -3.60 15.45 -0.71
C PHE A 225 -3.79 16.97 -0.73
N ILE A 226 -4.55 17.48 -1.71
CA ILE A 226 -4.75 18.91 -1.94
C ILE A 226 -5.90 19.45 -1.08
N LYS A 227 -7.02 18.71 -1.02
CA LYS A 227 -8.26 19.19 -0.38
C LYS A 227 -8.37 18.80 1.09
N GLY A 228 -7.63 17.78 1.51
CA GLY A 228 -7.66 17.21 2.87
C GLY A 228 -8.75 16.16 3.08
N LEU A 229 -9.87 16.28 2.37
CA LEU A 229 -11.02 15.36 2.44
C LEU A 229 -11.63 15.16 1.05
N LEU A 230 -12.21 13.98 0.83
CA LEU A 230 -13.03 13.66 -0.35
C LEU A 230 -14.52 13.89 -0.03
N PRO A 231 -15.40 14.03 -1.04
CA PRO A 231 -16.83 14.25 -0.80
C PRO A 231 -17.51 13.18 0.05
N TRP A 232 -17.00 11.95 0.02
CA TRP A 232 -17.48 10.80 0.81
C TRP A 232 -16.70 10.59 2.12
N ALA A 233 -16.04 11.62 2.66
CA ALA A 233 -15.22 11.52 3.88
C ALA A 233 -15.96 11.03 5.13
N ASN A 234 -17.28 11.24 5.19
CA ASN A 234 -18.10 10.89 6.37
C ASN A 234 -18.72 9.49 6.28
N ALA A 235 -18.53 8.75 5.18
CA ALA A 235 -19.03 7.40 5.01
C ALA A 235 -18.07 6.37 5.64
N ASP A 236 -18.57 5.43 6.47
CA ASP A 236 -17.74 4.30 6.94
C ASP A 236 -17.54 3.32 5.78
N PRO A 237 -16.31 3.06 5.31
CA PRO A 237 -16.11 2.17 4.18
C PRO A 237 -16.60 0.72 4.37
N ARG A 238 -16.88 0.29 5.61
CA ARG A 238 -17.46 -1.02 5.90
C ARG A 238 -18.97 -1.04 5.72
N ASP A 239 -19.65 -0.02 6.20
CA ASP A 239 -21.12 0.03 6.26
C ASP A 239 -21.71 0.77 5.06
N ASP A 240 -21.02 1.80 4.57
CA ASP A 240 -21.46 2.73 3.52
C ASP A 240 -20.73 2.52 2.18
N TYR A 241 -20.21 1.31 1.92
CA TYR A 241 -19.42 1.05 0.70
C TYR A 241 -20.20 1.35 -0.59
N MET A 242 -21.51 1.07 -0.61
CA MET A 242 -22.38 1.39 -1.76
C MET A 242 -22.52 2.89 -1.98
N LEU A 243 -22.71 3.65 -0.89
CA LEU A 243 -22.82 5.11 -0.91
C LEU A 243 -21.51 5.75 -1.41
N ILE A 244 -20.34 5.22 -1.01
CA ILE A 244 -19.05 5.67 -1.56
C ILE A 244 -19.00 5.47 -3.07
N GLY A 245 -19.49 4.33 -3.57
CA GLY A 245 -19.60 4.07 -5.01
C GLY A 245 -20.55 5.03 -5.72
N GLU A 246 -21.69 5.36 -5.10
CA GLU A 246 -22.64 6.35 -5.62
C GLU A 246 -22.06 7.75 -5.70
N TRP A 247 -21.33 8.19 -4.66
CA TRP A 247 -20.61 9.46 -4.69
C TRP A 247 -19.59 9.53 -5.84
N LYS A 248 -18.86 8.45 -6.09
CA LYS A 248 -17.90 8.37 -7.20
C LYS A 248 -18.58 8.47 -8.57
N ARG A 249 -19.77 7.85 -8.73
CA ARG A 249 -20.60 7.99 -9.96
C ARG A 249 -21.16 9.39 -10.09
N TYR A 250 -21.68 9.96 -9.01
CA TYR A 250 -22.19 11.33 -8.96
C TYR A 250 -21.11 12.35 -9.36
N ALA A 251 -19.86 12.12 -8.95
CA ALA A 251 -18.71 12.92 -9.34
C ALA A 251 -18.35 12.86 -10.84
N ARG A 252 -18.94 11.94 -11.61
CA ARG A 252 -18.82 11.91 -13.09
C ARG A 252 -19.89 12.72 -13.81
N GLY A 253 -20.88 13.24 -13.08
CA GLY A 253 -21.92 14.12 -13.61
C GLY A 253 -22.06 15.37 -12.74
N SER A 254 -23.25 15.60 -12.20
CA SER A 254 -23.58 16.83 -11.45
C SER A 254 -22.72 17.05 -10.19
N GLY A 255 -22.12 15.99 -9.62
CA GLY A 255 -21.24 16.07 -8.46
C GLY A 255 -19.78 16.39 -8.77
N ARG A 256 -19.43 16.59 -10.04
CA ARG A 256 -18.04 16.77 -10.48
C ARG A 256 -17.36 17.95 -9.79
N TYR A 257 -18.08 19.07 -9.63
CA TYR A 257 -17.59 20.22 -8.88
C TYR A 257 -17.24 19.89 -7.43
N GLU A 258 -18.01 19.03 -6.74
CA GLU A 258 -17.72 18.68 -5.34
C GLU A 258 -16.40 17.90 -5.20
N LEU A 259 -16.10 17.03 -6.16
CA LEU A 259 -14.84 16.32 -6.21
C LEU A 259 -13.67 17.25 -6.58
N LEU A 260 -13.88 18.20 -7.51
CA LEU A 260 -12.80 19.01 -8.07
C LEU A 260 -12.63 20.42 -7.48
N LYS A 261 -13.55 20.90 -6.63
CA LYS A 261 -13.43 22.22 -6.01
C LYS A 261 -12.12 22.33 -5.21
N GLY A 262 -11.29 23.32 -5.53
CA GLY A 262 -10.01 23.55 -4.85
C GLY A 262 -8.83 22.68 -5.30
N VAL A 263 -8.99 21.81 -6.32
CA VAL A 263 -7.84 21.26 -7.08
C VAL A 263 -7.62 22.06 -8.36
N PRO A 264 -6.40 22.04 -8.94
CA PRO A 264 -6.13 22.68 -10.23
C PRO A 264 -7.05 22.17 -11.35
N GLU A 265 -7.39 23.04 -12.30
CA GLU A 265 -8.32 22.72 -13.39
C GLU A 265 -7.86 21.54 -14.27
N GLU A 266 -6.56 21.26 -14.33
CA GLU A 266 -6.00 20.15 -15.07
C GLU A 266 -6.44 18.79 -14.52
N PHE A 267 -6.86 18.71 -13.25
CA PHE A 267 -7.42 17.48 -12.68
C PHE A 267 -8.73 17.09 -13.34
N ASP A 268 -9.45 18.05 -13.90
CA ASP A 268 -10.65 17.78 -14.69
C ASP A 268 -10.31 16.95 -15.92
N LYS A 269 -9.28 17.38 -16.67
CA LYS A 269 -8.76 16.69 -17.85
C LYS A 269 -8.18 15.32 -17.50
N ILE A 270 -7.47 15.20 -16.37
CA ILE A 270 -6.94 13.91 -15.90
C ILE A 270 -8.09 12.93 -15.63
N LEU A 271 -9.18 13.39 -15.01
CA LEU A 271 -10.34 12.55 -14.75
C LEU A 271 -11.01 12.07 -16.04
N GLU A 272 -11.13 12.95 -17.04
CA GLU A 272 -11.62 12.59 -18.38
C GLU A 272 -10.72 11.54 -19.05
N ILE A 273 -9.40 11.69 -18.98
CA ILE A 273 -8.45 10.70 -19.52
C ILE A 273 -8.65 9.34 -18.85
N ILE A 274 -8.78 9.31 -17.53
CA ILE A 274 -9.04 8.08 -16.77
C ILE A 274 -10.33 7.44 -17.29
N ASP A 275 -11.42 8.20 -17.36
CA ASP A 275 -12.73 7.68 -17.75
C ASP A 275 -12.74 7.12 -19.18
N ASN A 276 -12.03 7.77 -20.11
CA ASN A 276 -11.94 7.38 -21.52
C ASN A 276 -10.88 6.31 -21.83
N THR A 277 -10.04 5.94 -20.86
CA THR A 277 -9.08 4.83 -21.02
C THR A 277 -9.82 3.49 -20.89
N ASN A 278 -9.62 2.58 -21.86
CA ASN A 278 -10.19 1.23 -21.87
C ASN A 278 -9.30 0.20 -21.14
#